data_AF-A0A9P8VEM9-F1
#
_entry.id   AF-A0A9P8VEM9-F1
#
_cell.length_a   1.000
_cell.length_b   1.000
_cell.length_c   1.000
_cell.angle_alpha   90.00
_cell.angle_beta   90.00
_cell.angle_gamma   90.00
#
_symmetry.space_group_name_H-M   'P 1'
#
loop_
_entity.id
_entity.type
_entity.pdbx_description
1 polymer ?
#
loop_
_entity_poly.entity_id
_entity_poly.type
_entity_poly.pdbx_seq_one_letter_code
_entity_poly.pdbx_strand_id
1 'polypeptide(L)'
;MLAREAPSTDCGALQQSDDGRVGDVEVLGDGVDMNTFSQILEMDDSEDDREFSQSIVSGFFEQAEETFEQMDAALKEEDLEKLSQLGHFLKGSSATLGLVKVRDSCEKIQRYGKKEDEEGNPVDDEELCLKKTGETLKALRIEYDEVEGELKKFFGI
;
A
#
# COMPACT_ATOMS: atom_id res chain seq x y z
N MET A 1 -33.93 13.21 72.75
CA MET A 1 -32.72 14.05 72.63
C MET A 1 -32.16 13.78 71.25
N LEU A 2 -32.47 14.66 70.29
CA LEU A 2 -31.56 15.71 69.82
C LEU A 2 -30.32 15.05 69.19
N ALA A 3 -30.40 14.78 67.89
CA ALA A 3 -29.85 15.63 66.81
C ALA A 3 -28.37 15.29 66.58
N ARG A 4 -27.95 14.93 65.37
CA ARG A 4 -27.42 15.80 64.29
C ARG A 4 -26.83 14.85 63.22
N GLU A 5 -26.69 15.09 61.91
CA GLU A 5 -27.00 16.15 60.95
C GLU A 5 -26.83 15.48 59.55
N ALA A 6 -27.92 15.42 58.77
CA ALA A 6 -28.11 15.80 57.34
C ALA A 6 -27.08 15.38 56.22
N PRO A 7 -27.32 15.71 54.92
CA PRO A 7 -27.40 14.78 53.78
C PRO A 7 -26.26 15.08 52.74
N SER A 8 -26.10 14.47 51.57
CA SER A 8 -26.96 14.53 50.38
C SER A 8 -26.30 13.80 49.21
N THR A 9 -27.13 13.17 48.38
CA THR A 9 -26.99 12.90 46.94
C THR A 9 -25.98 13.78 46.19
N ASP A 10 -25.17 13.19 45.31
CA ASP A 10 -25.33 13.40 43.86
C ASP A 10 -24.57 12.34 43.02
N CYS A 11 -25.14 12.12 41.85
CA CYS A 11 -24.75 11.35 40.69
C CYS A 11 -23.35 11.70 40.16
N GLY A 12 -22.68 10.75 39.51
CA GLY A 12 -21.45 11.05 38.77
C GLY A 12 -20.67 9.81 38.38
N ALA A 13 -21.15 9.11 37.34
CA ALA A 13 -20.33 8.14 36.61
C ALA A 13 -19.24 8.88 35.85
N LEU A 14 -17.96 8.60 36.12
CA LEU A 14 -16.76 8.92 35.32
C LEU A 14 -15.62 8.03 35.86
N GLN A 15 -14.72 7.40 35.11
CA GLN A 15 -14.32 7.56 33.72
C GLN A 15 -13.62 6.25 33.33
N GLN A 16 -14.01 5.61 32.22
CA GLN A 16 -13.11 4.72 31.50
C GLN A 16 -12.06 5.62 30.85
N SER A 17 -10.79 5.43 31.21
CA SER A 17 -9.68 6.03 30.48
C SER A 17 -9.48 5.23 29.19
N ASP A 18 -10.30 5.58 28.20
CA ASP A 18 -10.06 5.30 26.79
C ASP A 18 -8.88 6.19 26.37
N ASP A 19 -7.72 5.55 26.37
CA ASP A 19 -6.45 6.08 25.92
C ASP A 19 -6.54 6.32 24.40
N GLY A 20 -6.61 7.60 24.02
CA GLY A 20 -5.85 8.09 22.88
C GLY A 20 -6.37 7.71 21.51
N ARG A 21 -7.52 8.29 21.14
CA ARG A 21 -7.91 8.72 19.78
C ARG A 21 -7.04 8.14 18.65
N VAL A 22 -7.57 7.11 17.99
CA VAL A 22 -7.32 6.94 16.54
C VAL A 22 -8.05 8.11 15.87
N GLY A 23 -7.38 9.27 15.84
CA GLY A 23 -7.90 10.47 15.20
C GLY A 23 -7.93 10.23 13.70
N ASP A 24 -9.12 10.07 13.15
CA ASP A 24 -9.48 10.30 11.76
C ASP A 24 -8.44 9.93 10.68
N VAL A 25 -7.73 8.80 10.84
CA VAL A 25 -7.13 8.13 9.70
C VAL A 25 -8.31 7.50 8.99
N GLU A 26 -8.87 8.21 8.00
CA GLU A 26 -9.69 7.56 6.99
C GLU A 26 -8.91 6.33 6.55
N VAL A 27 -9.44 5.15 6.89
CA VAL A 27 -8.79 3.87 6.59
C VAL A 27 -8.63 3.84 5.08
N LEU A 28 -7.40 4.05 4.60
CA LEU A 28 -7.01 3.76 3.23
C LEU A 28 -7.49 2.34 2.96
N GLY A 29 -8.15 2.11 1.83
CA GLY A 29 -8.95 0.90 1.61
C GLY A 29 -8.13 -0.38 1.74
N ASP A 30 -8.77 -1.53 1.49
CA ASP A 30 -8.13 -2.85 1.61
C ASP A 30 -6.85 -3.04 0.73
N GLY A 31 -6.50 -2.06 -0.12
CA GLY A 31 -5.26 -2.02 -0.88
C GLY A 31 -4.01 -1.62 -0.09
N VAL A 32 -4.15 -1.05 1.11
CA VAL A 32 -3.03 -0.56 1.93
C VAL A 32 -2.96 -1.32 3.26
N ASP A 33 -1.82 -1.94 3.53
CA ASP A 33 -1.52 -2.48 4.85
C ASP A 33 -1.14 -1.34 5.81
N MET A 34 -2.13 -0.92 6.59
CA MET A 34 -1.97 0.17 7.54
C MET A 34 -0.91 -0.10 8.61
N ASN A 35 -0.57 -1.36 8.93
CA ASN A 35 0.52 -1.61 9.88
C ASN A 35 1.88 -1.23 9.30
N THR A 36 2.07 -1.44 8.00
CA THR A 36 3.29 -1.04 7.29
C THR A 36 3.27 0.45 7.02
N PHE A 37 2.15 0.98 6.51
CA PHE A 37 2.04 2.38 6.15
C PHE A 37 2.14 3.33 7.36
N SER A 38 1.57 2.95 8.52
CA SER A 38 1.67 3.77 9.74
C SER A 38 3.10 3.94 10.23
N GLN A 39 4.00 2.98 9.98
CA GLN A 39 5.42 3.14 10.33
C GLN A 39 6.08 4.27 9.55
N ILE A 40 5.64 4.52 8.31
CA ILE A 40 6.10 5.66 7.51
C ILE A 40 5.49 6.97 8.04
N LEU A 41 4.21 6.95 8.40
CA LEU A 41 3.53 8.10 9.00
C LEU A 41 4.11 8.51 10.36
N GLU A 42 4.64 7.55 11.13
CA GLU A 42 5.31 7.79 12.42
C GLU A 42 6.69 8.46 12.26
N MET A 43 7.23 8.52 11.03
CA MET A 43 8.48 9.22 10.74
C MET A 43 8.28 10.72 10.47
N ASP A 44 7.03 11.17 10.32
CA ASP A 44 6.71 12.59 10.22
C ASP A 44 6.88 13.31 11.57
N ASP A 45 7.15 14.61 11.53
CA ASP A 45 7.31 15.42 12.75
C ASP A 45 5.98 15.59 13.51
N SER A 46 4.84 15.62 12.78
CA SER A 46 3.49 15.64 13.37
C SER A 46 2.42 15.23 12.36
N GLU A 47 1.19 15.00 12.81
CA GLU A 47 0.06 14.66 11.91
C GLU A 47 -0.31 15.79 10.94
N ASP A 48 -0.03 17.04 11.33
CA ASP A 48 -0.27 18.25 10.52
C ASP A 48 0.91 18.54 9.56
N ASP A 49 2.03 17.82 9.69
CA ASP A 49 3.26 18.02 8.91
C ASP A 49 3.73 16.69 8.30
N ARG A 50 3.13 16.34 7.15
CA ARG A 50 3.32 15.07 6.44
C ARG A 50 4.42 15.10 5.37
N GLU A 51 5.38 16.02 5.47
CA GLU A 51 6.37 16.25 4.41
C GLU A 51 7.18 14.98 4.09
N PHE A 52 7.62 14.24 5.12
CA PHE A 52 8.45 13.04 4.91
C PHE A 52 7.65 11.95 4.23
N SER A 53 6.52 11.52 4.80
CA SER A 53 5.71 10.44 4.25
C SER A 53 5.17 10.78 2.84
N GLN A 54 4.74 12.02 2.62
CA GLN A 54 4.32 12.51 1.31
C GLN A 54 5.46 12.45 0.28
N SER A 55 6.70 12.79 0.67
CA SER A 55 7.85 12.73 -0.24
C SER A 55 8.16 11.29 -0.69
N ILE A 56 8.05 10.31 0.22
CA ILE A 56 8.25 8.90 -0.11
C ILE A 56 7.15 8.41 -1.06
N VAL A 57 5.89 8.76 -0.79
CA VAL A 57 4.75 8.37 -1.64
C VAL A 57 4.84 9.01 -3.02
N SER A 58 5.20 10.29 -3.10
CA SER A 58 5.38 10.98 -4.39
C SER A 58 6.52 10.37 -5.20
N GLY A 59 7.64 10.05 -4.55
CA GLY A 59 8.76 9.37 -5.20
C GLY A 59 8.40 7.95 -5.69
N PHE A 60 7.50 7.26 -4.98
CA PHE A 60 6.96 5.99 -5.46
C PHE A 60 6.10 6.15 -6.72
N PHE A 61 5.26 7.18 -6.81
CA PHE A 61 4.44 7.42 -8.01
C PHE A 61 5.30 7.64 -9.26
N GLU A 62 6.32 8.48 -9.15
CA GLU A 62 7.27 8.70 -10.25
C GLU A 62 7.96 7.40 -10.67
N GLN A 63 8.44 6.63 -9.68
CA GLN A 63 9.09 5.35 -9.93
C GLN A 63 8.14 4.31 -10.57
N ALA A 64 6.88 4.26 -10.15
CA ALA A 64 5.88 3.35 -10.68
C ALA A 64 5.60 3.64 -12.16
N GLU A 65 5.35 4.90 -12.51
CA GLU A 65 5.09 5.31 -13.90
C GLU A 65 6.28 5.02 -14.82
N GLU A 66 7.49 5.39 -14.41
CA GLU A 66 8.72 5.07 -15.16
C GLU A 66 8.89 3.55 -15.33
N THR A 67 8.56 2.77 -14.30
CA THR A 67 8.66 1.31 -14.36
C THR A 67 7.62 0.72 -15.31
N PHE A 68 6.40 1.25 -15.33
CA PHE A 68 5.37 0.76 -16.24
C PHE A 68 5.71 1.03 -17.70
N GLU A 69 6.28 2.19 -18.03
CA GLU A 69 6.79 2.46 -19.38
C GLU A 69 7.88 1.47 -19.80
N GLN A 70 8.79 1.14 -18.88
CA GLN A 70 9.82 0.13 -19.13
C GLN A 70 9.24 -1.28 -19.29
N MET A 71 8.20 -1.63 -18.53
CA MET A 71 7.50 -2.91 -18.67
C MET A 71 6.78 -3.01 -20.02
N ASP A 72 6.15 -1.93 -20.48
CA ASP A 72 5.52 -1.88 -21.81
C ASP A 72 6.55 -2.03 -22.94
N ALA A 73 7.75 -1.46 -22.78
CA ALA A 73 8.85 -1.65 -23.71
C ALA A 73 9.34 -3.10 -23.71
N ALA A 74 9.62 -3.66 -22.53
CA ALA A 74 10.08 -5.05 -22.39
C ALA A 74 9.05 -6.07 -22.91
N LEU A 75 7.74 -5.82 -22.73
CA LEU A 75 6.68 -6.64 -23.33
C LEU A 75 6.70 -6.62 -24.86
N LYS A 76 6.98 -5.47 -25.49
CA LYS A 76 7.09 -5.37 -26.95
C LYS A 76 8.34 -6.07 -27.48
N GLU A 77 9.40 -6.08 -26.69
CA GLU A 77 10.66 -6.76 -27.00
C GLU A 77 10.65 -8.24 -26.58
N GLU A 78 9.55 -8.71 -25.96
CA GLU A 78 9.39 -10.06 -25.43
C GLU A 78 10.49 -10.45 -24.41
N ASP A 79 11.04 -9.46 -23.70
CA ASP A 79 12.14 -9.62 -22.74
C ASP A 79 11.62 -10.02 -21.35
N LEU A 80 11.38 -11.33 -21.18
CA LEU A 80 10.93 -11.93 -19.92
C LEU A 80 11.93 -11.69 -18.76
N GLU A 81 13.23 -11.65 -19.03
CA GLU A 81 14.23 -11.42 -17.98
C GLU A 81 14.12 -9.98 -17.45
N LYS A 82 14.00 -9.00 -18.35
CA LYS A 82 13.80 -7.60 -17.97
C LYS A 82 12.47 -7.40 -17.25
N LEU A 83 11.39 -8.04 -17.70
CA LEU A 83 10.10 -8.03 -17.02
C LEU A 83 10.21 -8.57 -15.59
N SER A 84 10.95 -9.66 -15.39
CA SER A 84 11.22 -10.21 -14.06
C SER A 84 11.95 -9.23 -13.16
N GLN A 85 12.99 -8.56 -13.67
CA GLN A 85 13.75 -7.55 -12.93
C GLN A 85 12.90 -6.34 -12.55
N LEU A 86 12.10 -5.83 -13.47
CA LEU A 86 11.20 -4.70 -13.23
C LEU A 86 10.10 -5.04 -12.23
N GLY A 87 9.49 -6.23 -12.35
CA GLY A 87 8.52 -6.74 -11.38
C GLY A 87 9.13 -6.87 -9.99
N HIS A 88 10.35 -7.41 -9.89
CA HIS A 88 11.06 -7.49 -8.60
C HIS A 88 11.32 -6.12 -7.98
N PHE A 89 11.78 -5.16 -8.78
CA PHE A 89 12.09 -3.80 -8.35
C PHE A 89 10.86 -3.10 -7.78
N LEU A 90 9.76 -3.03 -8.55
CA LEU A 90 8.56 -2.34 -8.12
C LEU A 90 7.84 -3.08 -6.98
N LYS A 91 7.96 -4.41 -6.90
CA LYS A 91 7.49 -5.20 -5.75
C LYS A 91 8.14 -4.72 -4.45
N GLY A 92 9.47 -4.55 -4.44
CA GLY A 92 10.20 -4.11 -3.26
C GLY A 92 9.78 -2.72 -2.78
N SER A 93 9.62 -1.80 -3.73
CA SER A 93 9.14 -0.44 -3.43
C SER A 93 7.71 -0.43 -2.88
N SER A 94 6.79 -1.14 -3.56
CA SER A 94 5.39 -1.27 -3.14
C SER A 94 5.25 -1.90 -1.75
N ALA A 95 6.08 -2.89 -1.43
CA ALA A 95 6.10 -3.54 -0.12
C ALA A 95 6.53 -2.58 1.02
N THR A 96 7.40 -1.61 0.74
CA THR A 96 7.88 -0.63 1.73
C THR A 96 6.75 0.31 2.16
N LEU A 97 5.81 0.60 1.25
CA LEU A 97 4.63 1.43 1.50
C LEU A 97 3.39 0.63 1.91
N GLY A 98 3.48 -0.69 2.01
CA GLY A 98 2.33 -1.53 2.34
C GLY A 98 1.27 -1.63 1.23
N LEU A 99 1.62 -1.37 -0.04
CA LEU A 99 0.67 -1.41 -1.16
C LEU A 99 0.46 -2.85 -1.62
N VAL A 100 -0.45 -3.56 -0.94
CA VAL A 100 -0.58 -5.03 -1.00
C VAL A 100 -0.88 -5.53 -2.41
N LYS A 101 -1.92 -4.98 -3.06
CA LYS A 101 -2.34 -5.43 -4.40
C LYS A 101 -1.25 -5.17 -5.45
N VAL A 102 -0.68 -3.96 -5.43
CA VAL A 102 0.41 -3.55 -6.34
C VAL A 102 1.62 -4.48 -6.17
N ARG A 103 2.02 -4.75 -4.93
CA ARG A 103 3.10 -5.71 -4.61
C ARG A 103 2.82 -7.09 -5.18
N ASP A 104 1.62 -7.62 -4.97
CA ASP A 104 1.26 -8.98 -5.37
C ASP A 104 1.23 -9.12 -6.90
N SER A 105 0.67 -8.13 -7.61
CA SER A 105 0.72 -8.08 -9.08
C SER A 105 2.16 -7.96 -9.61
N CYS A 106 3.03 -7.20 -8.95
CA CYS A 106 4.45 -7.15 -9.28
C CYS A 106 5.15 -8.50 -9.06
N GLU A 107 4.77 -9.26 -8.03
CA GLU A 107 5.27 -10.62 -7.82
C GLU A 107 4.86 -11.57 -8.95
N LYS A 108 3.62 -11.46 -9.43
CA LYS A 108 3.15 -12.26 -10.57
C LYS A 108 3.96 -11.95 -11.84
N ILE A 109 4.18 -10.66 -12.14
CA ILE A 109 5.05 -10.26 -13.27
C ILE A 109 6.46 -10.82 -13.08
N GLN A 110 7.01 -10.73 -11.86
CA GLN A 110 8.31 -11.32 -11.55
C GLN A 110 8.38 -12.81 -11.87
N ARG A 111 7.37 -13.58 -11.44
CA ARG A 111 7.30 -15.04 -11.63
C ARG A 111 7.12 -15.41 -13.10
N TYR A 112 6.18 -14.80 -13.81
CA TYR A 112 6.00 -15.06 -15.24
C TYR A 112 7.24 -14.69 -16.05
N GLY A 113 7.95 -13.60 -15.70
CA GLY A 113 9.24 -13.27 -16.29
C GLY A 113 10.34 -14.31 -16.03
N LYS A 114 10.25 -15.09 -14.95
CA LYS A 114 11.13 -16.24 -14.67
C LYS A 114 10.66 -17.53 -15.33
N LYS A 115 9.58 -17.49 -16.10
CA LYS A 115 8.91 -18.69 -16.63
C LYS A 115 8.41 -19.59 -15.50
N GLU A 116 7.82 -18.97 -14.49
CA GLU A 116 7.17 -19.62 -13.37
C GLU A 116 5.68 -19.24 -13.32
N ASP A 117 4.83 -20.13 -12.82
CA ASP A 117 3.45 -19.79 -12.47
C ASP A 117 3.38 -19.05 -11.11
N GLU A 118 2.17 -18.72 -10.66
CA GLU A 118 1.96 -18.02 -9.39
C GLU A 118 2.42 -18.83 -8.17
N GLU A 119 2.48 -20.15 -8.27
CA GLU A 119 2.97 -21.05 -7.22
C GLU A 119 4.49 -21.22 -7.26
N GLY A 120 5.14 -20.86 -8.36
CA GLY A 120 6.59 -20.98 -8.57
C GLY A 120 6.98 -22.26 -9.31
N ASN A 121 6.02 -22.95 -9.93
CA ASN A 121 6.31 -24.10 -10.77
C ASN A 121 6.79 -23.63 -12.15
N PRO A 122 7.75 -24.32 -12.78
CA PRO A 122 8.20 -23.98 -14.13
C PRO A 122 7.09 -24.03 -15.18
N VAL A 123 7.10 -23.07 -16.11
CA VAL A 123 6.20 -22.96 -17.25
C VAL A 123 7.03 -22.90 -18.53
N ASP A 124 7.00 -23.96 -19.34
CA ASP A 124 7.80 -24.05 -20.57
C ASP A 124 7.25 -23.22 -21.75
N ASP A 125 6.07 -22.61 -21.58
CA ASP A 125 5.38 -21.82 -22.61
C ASP A 125 5.66 -20.31 -22.42
N GLU A 126 6.61 -19.80 -23.20
CA GLU A 126 6.99 -18.39 -23.18
C GLU A 126 5.87 -17.45 -23.65
N GLU A 127 5.07 -17.87 -24.64
CA GLU A 127 3.95 -17.08 -25.15
C GLU A 127 2.87 -16.94 -24.07
N LEU A 128 2.61 -18.01 -23.32
CA LEU A 128 1.74 -17.97 -22.16
C LEU A 128 2.28 -17.02 -21.08
N CYS A 129 3.58 -17.06 -20.78
CA CYS A 129 4.21 -16.18 -19.80
C CYS A 129 4.10 -14.70 -20.20
N LEU A 130 4.36 -14.37 -21.47
CA LEU A 130 4.22 -13.02 -22.01
C LEU A 130 2.76 -12.54 -21.95
N LYS A 131 1.83 -13.39 -22.37
CA LYS A 131 0.39 -13.10 -22.30
C LYS A 131 -0.05 -12.83 -20.87
N LYS A 132 0.34 -13.69 -19.92
CA LYS A 132 0.01 -13.55 -18.50
C LYS A 132 0.65 -12.31 -17.89
N THR A 133 1.87 -11.98 -18.28
CA THR A 133 2.53 -10.74 -17.86
C THR A 133 1.76 -9.52 -18.35
N GLY A 134 1.34 -9.49 -19.62
CA GLY A 134 0.54 -8.40 -20.17
C GLY A 134 -0.86 -8.27 -19.55
N GLU A 135 -1.53 -9.39 -19.22
CA GLU A 135 -2.77 -9.39 -18.45
C GLU A 135 -2.57 -8.81 -17.04
N THR A 136 -1.49 -9.23 -16.38
CA THR A 136 -1.14 -8.79 -15.02
C THR A 136 -0.75 -7.31 -14.99
N LEU A 137 0.01 -6.82 -15.97
CA LEU A 137 0.38 -5.40 -16.06
C LEU A 137 -0.85 -4.48 -16.18
N LYS A 138 -1.89 -4.92 -16.90
CA LYS A 138 -3.16 -4.18 -16.96
C LYS A 138 -3.87 -4.13 -15.61
N ALA A 139 -3.89 -5.25 -14.88
CA ALA A 139 -4.45 -5.29 -13.53
C ALA A 139 -3.65 -4.41 -12.57
N LEU A 140 -2.33 -4.49 -12.63
CA LEU A 140 -1.39 -3.69 -11.83
C LEU A 140 -1.63 -2.18 -11.99
N ARG A 141 -1.88 -1.69 -13.22
CA ARG A 141 -2.20 -0.28 -13.46
C ARG A 141 -3.52 0.15 -12.83
N ILE A 142 -4.55 -0.70 -12.87
CA ILE A 142 -5.83 -0.40 -12.23
C ILE A 142 -5.66 -0.35 -10.70
N GLU A 143 -4.97 -1.34 -10.13
CA GLU A 143 -4.70 -1.40 -8.69
C GLU A 143 -3.83 -0.22 -8.22
N TYR A 144 -2.89 0.21 -9.05
CA TYR A 144 -2.10 1.41 -8.83
C TYR A 144 -2.96 2.69 -8.86
N ASP A 145 -3.78 2.89 -9.90
CA ASP A 145 -4.63 4.07 -10.02
C ASP A 145 -5.61 4.20 -8.83
N GLU A 146 -6.15 3.07 -8.36
CA GLU A 146 -7.01 3.02 -7.16
C GLU A 146 -6.27 3.55 -5.93
N VAL A 147 -5.09 2.99 -5.63
CA VAL A 147 -4.35 3.36 -4.42
C VAL A 147 -3.70 4.73 -4.51
N GLU A 148 -3.26 5.14 -5.71
CA GLU A 148 -2.75 6.48 -5.97
C GLU A 148 -3.83 7.53 -5.67
N GLY A 149 -5.06 7.28 -6.13
CA GLY A 149 -6.20 8.15 -5.87
C GLY A 149 -6.59 8.23 -4.39
N GLU A 150 -6.46 7.15 -3.63
CA GLU A 150 -6.68 7.14 -2.17
C GLU A 150 -5.59 7.93 -1.44
N LEU A 151 -4.32 7.68 -1.77
CA LEU A 151 -3.18 8.36 -1.16
C LEU A 151 -3.16 9.86 -1.48
N LYS A 152 -3.47 10.26 -2.72
CA LYS A 152 -3.60 11.67 -3.10
C LYS A 152 -4.65 12.41 -2.27
N LYS A 153 -5.81 11.78 -2.05
CA LYS A 153 -6.86 12.33 -1.18
C LYS A 153 -6.38 12.45 0.27
N PHE A 154 -5.71 11.42 0.78
CA PHE A 154 -5.18 11.41 2.15
C PHE A 154 -4.16 12.53 2.40
N PHE A 155 -3.24 12.77 1.45
CA PHE A 155 -2.25 13.85 1.55
C PHE A 155 -2.74 15.22 1.05
N GLY A 156 -3.97 15.30 0.50
CA GLY A 156 -4.53 16.53 -0.03
C GLY A 156 -3.83 17.10 -1.27
N ILE A 157 -3.32 16.21 -2.15
CA ILE A 157 -2.63 16.57 -3.40
C ILE A 157 -3.38 16.17 -4.68
#